data_AF-A0A969MMN4-F1
#
_entry.id   AF-A0A969MMN4-F1
#
_cell.length_a   1.000
_cell.length_b   1.000
_cell.length_c   1.000
_cell.angle_alpha   90.00
_cell.angle_beta   90.00
_cell.angle_gamma   90.00
#
_symmetry.space_group_name_H-M   'P 1'
#
loop_
_entity.id
_entity.type
_entity.pdbx_description
1 polymer ?
#
loop_
_entity_poly.entity_id
_entity_poly.type
_entity_poly.pdbx_seq_one_letter_code
_entity_poly.pdbx_strand_id
1 'polypeptide(L)'
;MDRTLSMIIVELLKKLRQSSNGYPSEFAPPDVRSDGVNYGGNGGGQEKWLQILDEMIEGFSIMASEGWPSVDITLTSKAQHALHLFANFYMNLWD
;
A
#
# COMPACT_ATOMS: atom_id res chain seq x y z
N MET A 1 16.18 6.97 -4.10
CA MET A 1 15.84 6.04 -3.01
C MET A 1 17.05 5.17 -2.73
N ASP A 2 17.42 4.94 -1.47
CA ASP A 2 18.53 4.06 -1.10
C ASP A 2 18.12 2.58 -1.12
N ARG A 3 18.98 1.70 -1.64
CA ARG A 3 18.69 0.27 -1.80
C ARG A 3 18.44 -0.42 -0.47
N THR A 4 19.27 -0.13 0.55
CA THR A 4 19.14 -0.74 1.88
C THR A 4 17.83 -0.31 2.53
N LEU A 5 17.46 0.96 2.38
CA LEU A 5 16.17 1.45 2.85
C LEU A 5 15.00 0.75 2.16
N SER A 6 15.07 0.56 0.84
CA SER A 6 14.04 -0.19 0.10
C SER A 6 13.91 -1.64 0.59
N MET A 7 15.01 -2.33 0.85
CA MET A 7 14.97 -3.70 1.39
C MET A 7 14.25 -3.76 2.75
N ILE A 8 14.52 -2.81 3.65
CA ILE A 8 13.86 -2.74 4.95
C ILE A 8 12.37 -2.50 4.79
N ILE A 9 11.99 -1.53 3.94
CA ILE A 9 10.59 -1.16 3.72
C ILE A 9 9.79 -2.31 3.09
N VAL A 10 10.35 -3.04 2.12
CA VAL A 10 9.69 -4.23 1.53
C VAL A 10 9.32 -5.24 2.61
N GLU A 11 10.24 -5.58 3.50
CA GLU A 11 9.99 -6.59 4.53
C GLU A 11 8.97 -6.11 5.57
N LEU A 12 8.96 -4.81 5.89
CA LEU A 12 7.91 -4.22 6.73
C LEU A 12 6.53 -4.28 6.07
N LEU A 13 6.43 -3.90 4.80
CA LEU A 13 5.17 -3.93 4.06
C LEU A 13 4.62 -5.36 3.92
N LYS A 14 5.48 -6.36 3.68
CA LYS A 14 5.08 -7.77 3.65
C LYS A 14 4.52 -8.23 4.99
N LYS A 15 5.18 -7.86 6.11
CA LYS A 15 4.69 -8.18 7.45
C LYS A 15 3.34 -7.52 7.70
N LEU A 16 3.23 -6.22 7.38
CA LEU A 16 1.98 -5.48 7.53
C LEU A 16 0.86 -6.14 6.73
N ARG A 17 1.10 -6.49 5.47
CA ARG A 17 0.12 -7.21 4.64
C ARG A 17 -0.35 -8.53 5.26
N GLN A 18 0.56 -9.27 5.90
CA GLN A 18 0.23 -10.54 6.56
C GLN A 18 -0.49 -10.34 7.90
N SER A 19 -0.22 -9.23 8.60
CA SER A 19 -0.77 -8.94 9.92
C SER A 19 -1.93 -7.95 9.93
N SER A 20 -2.27 -7.33 8.79
CA SER A 20 -3.28 -6.27 8.69
C SER A 20 -4.66 -6.83 9.02
N ASN A 21 -5.09 -6.64 10.26
CA ASN A 21 -6.46 -6.89 10.70
C ASN A 21 -7.38 -5.68 10.48
N GLY A 22 -6.84 -4.58 9.96
CA GLY A 22 -7.55 -3.33 9.67
C GLY A 22 -7.13 -2.74 8.33
N TYR A 23 -7.78 -1.65 7.97
CA TYR A 23 -7.46 -0.82 6.83
C TYR A 23 -7.75 0.65 7.19
N PRO A 24 -7.11 1.63 6.54
CA PRO A 24 -7.34 3.04 6.80
C PRO A 24 -8.82 3.44 6.80
N SER A 25 -9.22 4.30 7.74
CA SER A 25 -10.61 4.77 7.88
C SER A 25 -11.16 5.47 6.64
N GLU A 26 -10.29 6.01 5.78
CA GLU A 26 -10.65 6.56 4.47
C GLU A 26 -11.22 5.53 3.48
N PHE A 27 -10.96 4.24 3.70
CA PHE A 27 -11.59 3.14 2.95
C PHE A 27 -12.79 2.54 3.68
N ALA A 28 -13.10 3.03 4.88
CA ALA A 28 -14.31 2.62 5.57
C ALA A 28 -15.52 3.14 4.79
N PRO A 29 -16.56 2.32 4.59
CA PRO A 29 -17.80 2.82 4.03
C PRO A 29 -18.30 3.97 4.92
N PRO A 30 -18.83 5.06 4.35
CA PRO A 30 -19.39 6.16 5.13
C PRO A 30 -20.43 5.57 6.09
N ASP A 31 -20.29 5.90 7.38
CA ASP A 31 -21.04 5.32 8.48
C ASP A 31 -22.49 5.00 8.09
N VAL A 32 -22.85 3.74 8.31
CA VAL A 32 -24.18 3.19 8.10
C VAL A 32 -25.19 4.18 8.68
N ARG A 33 -26.02 4.77 7.81
CA ARG A 33 -27.15 5.59 8.26
C ARG A 33 -27.98 4.76 9.26
N SER A 34 -28.54 5.45 10.25
CA SER A 34 -29.27 4.88 11.38
C SER A 34 -30.57 4.12 11.01
N ASP A 35 -30.79 3.80 9.73
CA ASP A 35 -31.93 3.08 9.18
C ASP A 35 -31.71 1.56 9.06
N GLY A 36 -30.52 1.07 9.44
CA GLY A 36 -30.24 -0.37 9.53
C GLY A 36 -30.16 -1.07 8.17
N VAL A 37 -30.09 -0.32 7.06
CA VAL A 37 -29.96 -0.91 5.73
C VAL A 37 -28.50 -0.85 5.29
N ASN A 38 -27.85 -2.02 5.33
CA ASN A 38 -26.46 -2.19 4.92
C ASN A 38 -26.36 -2.18 3.38
N TYR A 39 -26.05 -1.02 2.80
CA TYR A 39 -25.83 -0.86 1.35
C TYR A 39 -24.34 -0.93 0.94
N GLY A 40 -23.42 -1.30 1.84
CA GLY A 40 -21.98 -1.33 1.55
C GLY A 40 -21.42 -2.74 1.63
N GLY A 41 -21.17 -3.36 0.48
CA GLY A 41 -20.52 -4.67 0.40
C GLY A 41 -19.24 -4.71 1.22
N ASN A 42 -19.21 -5.61 2.20
CA ASN A 42 -18.20 -5.75 3.24
C ASN A 42 -16.84 -6.30 2.73
N GLY A 43 -16.44 -5.96 1.50
CA GLY A 43 -15.23 -6.45 0.84
C GLY A 43 -14.34 -5.36 0.22
N GLY A 44 -14.88 -4.17 -0.10
CA GLY A 44 -14.14 -3.21 -0.94
C GLY A 44 -12.97 -2.50 -0.25
N GLY A 45 -13.12 -2.07 1.00
CA GLY A 45 -12.12 -1.23 1.68
C GLY A 45 -10.84 -2.00 2.03
N GLN A 46 -11.01 -3.19 2.61
CA GLN A 46 -9.89 -4.07 2.95
C GLN A 46 -9.17 -4.58 1.70
N GLU A 47 -9.92 -5.00 0.68
CA GLU A 47 -9.33 -5.47 -0.58
C GLU A 47 -8.53 -4.36 -1.26
N LYS A 48 -9.06 -3.14 -1.31
CA LYS A 48 -8.36 -1.97 -1.85
C LYS A 48 -7.09 -1.66 -1.07
N TRP A 49 -7.11 -1.77 0.26
CA TRP A 49 -5.92 -1.59 1.07
C TRP A 49 -4.85 -2.64 0.79
N LEU A 50 -5.25 -3.91 0.65
CA LEU A 50 -4.33 -4.99 0.29
C LEU A 50 -3.72 -4.78 -1.10
N GLN A 51 -4.51 -4.30 -2.08
CA GLN A 51 -4.00 -3.94 -3.41
C GLN A 51 -2.96 -2.82 -3.33
N ILE A 52 -3.22 -1.77 -2.55
CA ILE A 52 -2.28 -0.67 -2.33
C ILE A 52 -0.98 -1.17 -1.69
N LEU A 53 -1.07 -2.07 -0.70
CA LEU A 53 0.12 -2.70 -0.11
C LEU A 53 0.88 -3.55 -1.13
N ASP A 54 0.18 -4.29 -1.99
CA ASP A 54 0.80 -5.09 -3.06
C ASP A 54 1.55 -4.21 -4.07
N GLU A 55 0.95 -3.09 -4.50
CA GLU A 55 1.59 -2.12 -5.39
C GLU A 55 2.84 -1.48 -4.76
N MET A 56 2.78 -1.15 -3.46
CA MET A 56 3.96 -0.68 -2.73
C MET A 56 5.04 -1.76 -2.66
N ILE A 57 4.69 -3.00 -2.28
CA ILE A 57 5.64 -4.11 -2.19
C ILE A 57 6.32 -4.33 -3.54
N GLU A 58 5.58 -4.31 -4.64
CA GLU A 58 6.13 -4.48 -5.98
C GLU A 58 7.15 -3.38 -6.33
N GLY A 59 6.76 -2.11 -6.19
CA GLY A 59 7.64 -0.99 -6.55
C GLY A 59 8.89 -0.91 -5.66
N PHE A 60 8.75 -1.19 -4.36
CA PHE A 60 9.90 -1.27 -3.46
C PHE A 60 10.77 -2.50 -3.70
N SER A 61 10.20 -3.62 -4.16
CA SER A 61 10.98 -4.81 -4.54
C SER A 61 11.86 -4.55 -5.76
N ILE A 62 11.36 -3.81 -6.75
CA ILE A 62 12.15 -3.35 -7.90
C ILE A 62 13.33 -2.50 -7.41
N MET A 63 13.08 -1.54 -6.51
CA MET A 63 14.14 -0.68 -5.96
C MET A 63 15.14 -1.46 -5.10
N ALA A 64 14.72 -2.52 -4.42
CA ALA A 64 15.56 -3.36 -3.58
C ALA A 64 16.47 -4.30 -4.40
N SER A 65 15.99 -4.82 -5.53
CA SER A 65 16.75 -5.73 -6.40
C SER A 65 17.80 -4.98 -7.22
N GLU A 66 17.41 -3.88 -7.85
CA GLU A 66 18.21 -3.23 -8.90
C GLU A 66 18.71 -1.82 -8.52
N GLY A 67 18.30 -1.29 -7.37
CA GLY A 67 18.46 0.13 -7.07
C GLY A 67 17.42 0.97 -7.80
N TRP A 68 17.62 2.29 -7.90
CA TRP A 68 16.66 3.13 -8.61
C TRP A 68 16.66 2.82 -10.13
N PRO A 69 15.54 2.37 -10.71
CA PRO A 69 15.47 2.12 -12.15
C PRO A 69 15.58 3.45 -12.89
N SER A 70 16.58 3.59 -13.76
CA SER A 70 16.86 4.83 -14.51
C SER A 70 16.74 4.68 -16.02
N VAL A 71 16.68 3.45 -16.53
CA VAL A 71 16.67 3.15 -17.97
C VAL A 71 15.31 2.62 -18.44
N ASP A 72 14.61 1.87 -17.58
CA ASP A 72 13.29 1.32 -17.89
C ASP A 72 12.19 2.26 -17.37
N ILE A 73 11.48 2.90 -18.30
CA ILE A 73 10.40 3.86 -18.00
C ILE A 73 9.25 3.19 -17.23
N THR A 74 8.96 1.92 -17.53
CA THR A 74 7.88 1.17 -16.86
C THR A 74 8.26 0.88 -15.41
N LEU A 75 9.47 0.38 -15.18
CA LEU A 75 9.97 0.13 -13.81
C LEU A 75 10.11 1.42 -13.03
N THR A 76 10.58 2.50 -13.67
CA THR A 76 10.65 3.85 -13.09
C THR A 76 9.27 4.33 -12.65
N SER A 77 8.25 4.16 -13.50
CA SER A 77 6.89 4.58 -13.18
C SER A 77 6.31 3.79 -12.00
N LYS A 78 6.55 2.47 -11.94
CA LYS A 78 6.14 1.63 -10.80
C LYS A 78 6.83 2.04 -9.50
N ALA A 79 8.14 2.29 -9.54
CA ALA A 79 8.89 2.74 -8.38
C ALA A 79 8.42 4.12 -7.88
N GLN A 80 8.14 5.06 -8.79
CA GLN A 80 7.58 6.36 -8.45
C GLN A 80 6.17 6.26 -7.86
N HIS A 81 5.31 5.44 -8.46
CA HIS A 81 3.96 5.20 -7.98
C HIS A 81 3.96 4.60 -6.56
N ALA A 82 4.80 3.59 -6.32
CA ALA A 82 4.95 3.01 -5.00
C ALA A 82 5.47 4.01 -3.95
N LEU A 83 6.40 4.90 -4.31
CA LEU A 83 6.83 5.99 -3.41
C LEU A 83 5.70 6.96 -3.10
N HIS A 84 4.89 7.30 -4.10
CA HIS A 84 3.75 8.20 -3.92
C HIS A 84 2.70 7.58 -2.99
N LEU A 85 2.37 6.29 -3.18
CA LEU A 85 1.50 5.55 -2.26
C LEU A 85 2.09 5.51 -0.85
N PHE A 86 3.36 5.15 -0.72
CA PHE A 86 4.03 5.10 0.58
C PHE A 86 4.01 6.46 1.29
N ALA A 87 4.22 7.56 0.58
CA ALA A 87 4.14 8.91 1.15
C ALA A 87 2.71 9.26 1.61
N ASN A 88 1.71 8.95 0.79
CA ASN A 88 0.30 9.26 1.10
C ASN A 88 -0.23 8.46 2.28
N PHE A 89 0.21 7.21 2.40
CA PHE A 89 -0.26 6.28 3.42
C PHE A 89 0.69 6.10 4.59
N TYR A 90 1.79 6.87 4.65
CA TYR A 90 2.88 6.64 5.61
C TYR A 90 2.38 6.52 7.04
N MET A 91 1.50 7.42 7.48
CA MET A 91 0.98 7.40 8.86
C MET A 91 0.15 6.14 9.14
N ASN A 92 -0.61 5.69 8.14
CA ASN A 92 -1.53 4.56 8.27
C ASN A 92 -0.79 3.20 8.23
N LEU A 93 0.51 3.19 7.93
CA LEU A 93 1.35 1.98 8.01
C LEU A 93 1.79 1.67 9.46
N TRP A 94 1.63 2.62 10.39
CA TRP A 94 2.10 2.52 11.78
C TRP A 94 0.98 2.48 12.82
N ASP A 95 -0.27 2.60 12.38
CA ASP A 95 -1.48 2.56 13.20
C ASP A 95 -2.01 1.12 13.30
#